data_AF-A0A099ZZ72-F1
#
_entry.id   AF-A0A099ZZ72-F1
#
_cell.length_a   1.000
_cell.length_b   1.000
_cell.length_c   1.000
_cell.angle_alpha   90.00
_cell.angle_beta   90.00
_cell.angle_gamma   90.00
#
_symmetry.space_group_name_H-M   'P 1'
#
loop_
_entity.id
_entity.type
_entity.pdbx_description
1 polymer ?
#
loop_
_entity_poly.entity_id
_entity_poly.type
_entity_poly.pdbx_seq_one_letter_code
_entity_poly.pdbx_strand_id
1 'polypeptide(L)'
;KSFLNHTAYLSCYFPNSQKTDIKDLRVFWQKGTDEVVHEVYYGQEKLDNLSPKYINRTKMDMDKWTLQLLNAGIVDEGQYTCIIQHRDKGSPKVIHTSECLLHIIANYSQPEIEWLHMEELKPNAYLNLSCSSSGGYPEPRQMTWLISHGNTTRRLMHHMDVSQDAVTKLYNVSSKLNITVPRNILTNISCLLHLGEQLGSLVSVPLGI
;
A
#
# COMPACT_ATOMS: atom_id res chain seq x y z
N LYS A 1 -0.55 6.42 -5.61
CA LYS A 1 -0.62 5.03 -5.06
C LYS A 1 -0.12 4.06 -6.11
N SER A 2 0.61 3.02 -5.73
CA SER A 2 1.03 1.93 -6.62
C SER A 2 0.94 0.61 -5.86
N PHE A 3 0.69 -0.48 -6.58
CA PHE A 3 0.84 -1.81 -6.02
C PHE A 3 2.33 -2.17 -5.90
N LEU A 4 2.64 -2.98 -4.89
CA LEU A 4 3.97 -3.55 -4.69
C LEU A 4 4.43 -4.28 -5.97
N ASN A 5 5.69 -4.09 -6.34
CA ASN A 5 6.34 -4.65 -7.53
C ASN A 5 5.73 -4.23 -8.87
N HIS A 6 4.83 -3.24 -8.89
CA HIS A 6 4.28 -2.67 -10.11
C HIS A 6 4.99 -1.36 -10.48
N THR A 7 4.71 -0.84 -11.67
CA THR A 7 5.20 0.47 -12.08
C THR A 7 4.38 1.58 -11.43
N ALA A 8 5.03 2.44 -10.66
CA ALA A 8 4.43 3.65 -10.13
C ALA A 8 4.56 4.80 -11.13
N TYR A 9 3.51 5.62 -11.23
CA TYR A 9 3.46 6.80 -12.08
C TYR A 9 3.35 8.06 -11.22
N LEU A 10 4.34 8.93 -11.31
CA LEU A 10 4.46 10.16 -10.53
C LEU A 10 4.32 11.34 -11.48
N SER A 11 3.18 12.03 -11.41
CA SER A 11 2.91 13.20 -12.26
C SER A 11 3.60 14.44 -11.71
N CYS A 12 4.30 15.17 -12.57
CA CYS A 12 4.85 16.48 -12.26
C CYS A 12 3.80 17.60 -12.39
N TYR A 13 2.62 17.32 -12.97
CA TYR A 13 1.56 18.33 -13.19
C TYR A 13 2.06 19.63 -13.86
N PHE A 14 3.07 19.55 -14.72
CA PHE A 14 3.57 20.71 -15.43
C PHE A 14 2.64 21.04 -16.61
N PRO A 15 1.95 22.19 -16.61
CA PRO A 15 0.95 22.50 -17.63
C PRO A 15 1.53 22.82 -19.01
N ASN A 16 2.84 23.13 -19.09
CA ASN A 16 3.57 23.53 -20.31
C ASN A 16 2.76 24.39 -21.32
N SER A 17 2.05 25.42 -20.84
CA SER A 17 1.12 26.21 -21.67
C SER A 17 1.81 26.94 -22.84
N GLN A 18 3.10 27.26 -22.67
CA GLN A 18 3.92 27.94 -23.68
C GLN A 18 4.57 26.98 -24.68
N LYS A 19 4.33 25.66 -24.56
CA LYS A 19 4.93 24.61 -25.40
C LYS A 19 6.46 24.72 -25.48
N THR A 20 7.10 24.93 -24.33
CA THR A 20 8.56 24.98 -24.25
C THR A 20 9.16 23.67 -24.74
N ASP A 21 10.21 23.76 -25.57
CA ASP A 21 10.96 22.60 -26.04
C ASP A 21 11.72 21.97 -24.86
N ILE A 22 11.65 20.65 -24.77
CA ILE A 22 12.35 19.85 -23.77
C ILE A 22 13.87 20.10 -23.81
N LYS A 23 14.42 20.46 -24.98
CA LYS A 23 15.84 20.82 -25.16
C LYS A 23 16.26 22.08 -24.40
N ASP A 24 15.31 22.90 -23.99
CA ASP A 24 15.54 24.09 -23.17
C ASP A 24 15.26 23.86 -21.69
N LEU A 25 14.90 22.63 -21.31
CA LEU A 25 14.52 22.28 -19.94
C LEU A 25 15.53 21.36 -19.27
N ARG A 26 15.66 21.53 -17.95
CA ARG A 26 16.20 20.51 -17.05
C ARG A 26 15.07 20.05 -16.14
N VAL A 27 14.89 18.74 -16.01
CA VAL A 27 13.89 18.14 -15.12
C VAL A 27 14.62 17.31 -14.08
N PHE A 28 14.33 17.56 -12.81
CA PHE A 28 14.86 16.83 -11.68
C PHE A 28 13.73 16.19 -10.90
N TRP A 29 13.90 14.92 -10.57
CA TRP A 29 13.10 14.24 -9.57
C TRP A 29 13.96 13.93 -8.36
N GLN A 30 13.45 14.29 -7.19
CA GLN A 30 14.12 14.07 -5.91
C GLN A 30 13.16 13.38 -4.94
N LYS A 31 13.70 12.53 -4.07
CA LYS A 31 12.97 11.97 -2.92
C LYS A 31 13.66 12.47 -1.65
N GLY A 32 12.94 13.23 -0.83
CA GLY A 32 13.58 13.96 0.28
C GLY A 32 14.61 14.98 -0.22
N THR A 33 15.66 15.22 0.56
CA THR A 33 16.69 16.25 0.25
C THR A 33 17.89 15.72 -0.54
N ASP A 34 18.18 14.42 -0.43
CA ASP A 34 19.50 13.88 -0.81
C ASP A 34 19.41 12.84 -1.93
N GLU A 35 18.24 12.30 -2.22
CA GLU A 35 18.09 11.25 -3.22
C GLU A 35 17.66 11.81 -4.57
N VAL A 36 18.52 11.67 -5.58
CA VAL A 36 18.21 12.00 -6.97
C VAL A 36 17.59 10.77 -7.63
N VAL A 37 16.34 10.90 -8.03
CA VAL A 37 15.51 9.80 -8.56
C VAL A 37 15.64 9.71 -10.07
N HIS A 38 15.65 10.86 -10.75
CA HIS A 38 15.77 10.94 -12.21
C HIS A 38 16.22 12.34 -12.62
N GLU A 39 17.00 12.45 -13.69
CA GLU A 39 17.43 13.72 -14.28
C GLU A 39 17.28 13.68 -15.80
N VAL A 40 16.63 14.70 -16.35
CA VAL A 40 16.63 15.01 -17.79
C VAL A 40 17.36 16.34 -17.96
N TYR A 41 18.45 16.34 -18.71
CA TYR A 41 19.27 17.50 -19.00
C TYR A 41 19.16 17.88 -20.47
N TYR A 42 18.41 18.94 -20.78
CA TYR A 42 18.26 19.50 -22.13
C TYR A 42 17.91 18.45 -23.19
N GLY A 43 16.89 17.63 -22.87
CA GLY A 43 16.41 16.55 -23.74
C GLY A 43 17.19 15.24 -23.68
N GLN A 44 18.18 15.10 -22.80
CA GLN A 44 18.90 13.85 -22.58
C GLN A 44 18.71 13.36 -21.15
N GLU A 45 18.29 12.11 -20.97
CA GLU A 45 18.33 11.47 -19.66
C GLU A 45 19.78 11.32 -19.18
N LYS A 46 20.04 11.65 -17.92
CA LYS A 46 21.35 11.51 -17.28
C LYS A 46 21.26 10.48 -16.17
N LEU A 47 22.23 9.58 -16.10
CA LEU A 47 22.29 8.51 -15.09
C LEU A 47 23.38 8.77 -14.03
N ASP A 48 24.37 9.60 -14.34
CA ASP A 48 25.58 9.78 -13.52
C ASP A 48 25.30 10.34 -12.11
N ASN A 49 24.21 11.10 -11.97
CA ASN A 49 23.83 11.74 -10.71
C ASN A 49 22.74 10.98 -9.94
N LEU A 50 22.19 9.89 -10.49
CA LEU A 50 21.09 9.17 -9.85
C LEU A 50 21.60 8.40 -8.64
N SER A 51 20.78 8.37 -7.58
CA SER A 51 21.04 7.49 -6.46
C SER A 51 21.00 6.02 -6.94
N PRO A 52 21.93 5.15 -6.48
CA PRO A 52 22.10 3.80 -7.04
C PRO A 52 20.83 2.96 -7.13
N LYS A 53 19.89 3.12 -6.19
CA LYS A 53 18.63 2.37 -6.15
C LYS A 53 17.60 2.74 -7.23
N TYR A 54 17.80 3.83 -7.96
CA TYR A 54 16.91 4.26 -9.05
C TYR A 54 17.50 4.04 -10.45
N ILE A 55 18.80 3.73 -10.54
CA ILE A 55 19.47 3.42 -11.81
C ILE A 55 18.74 2.25 -12.48
N ASN A 56 18.43 2.39 -13.78
CA ASN A 56 17.68 1.42 -14.60
C ASN A 56 16.25 1.11 -14.10
N ARG A 57 15.72 1.88 -13.15
CA ARG A 57 14.35 1.73 -12.65
C ARG A 57 13.46 2.92 -12.97
N THR A 58 14.02 4.03 -13.45
CA THR A 58 13.25 5.25 -13.74
C THR A 58 13.28 5.61 -15.21
N LYS A 59 12.16 6.13 -15.70
CA LYS A 59 12.01 6.68 -17.05
C LYS A 59 11.02 7.84 -17.05
N MET A 60 11.30 8.89 -17.81
CA MET A 60 10.40 10.03 -17.89
C MET A 60 9.55 9.99 -19.18
N ASP A 61 8.23 10.09 -19.03
CA ASP A 61 7.31 10.40 -20.12
C ASP A 61 7.19 11.92 -20.21
N MET A 62 7.88 12.51 -21.19
CA MET A 62 7.96 13.97 -21.35
C MET A 62 6.70 14.58 -21.97
N ASP A 63 5.89 13.80 -22.68
CA ASP A 63 4.63 14.29 -23.24
C ASP A 63 3.59 14.45 -22.12
N LYS A 64 3.63 13.55 -21.13
CA LYS A 64 2.71 13.56 -19.96
C LYS A 64 3.33 14.17 -18.70
N TRP A 65 4.58 14.58 -18.75
CA TRP A 65 5.33 15.05 -17.57
C TRP A 65 5.25 14.10 -16.38
N THR A 66 5.38 12.79 -16.65
CA THR A 66 5.17 11.72 -15.67
C THR A 66 6.41 10.84 -15.54
N LEU A 67 6.92 10.70 -14.33
CA LEU A 67 7.99 9.76 -14.02
C LEU A 67 7.41 8.36 -13.81
N GLN A 68 8.01 7.38 -14.48
CA GLN A 68 7.73 5.96 -14.28
C GLN A 68 8.82 5.39 -13.38
N LEU A 69 8.42 4.77 -12.27
CA LEU A 69 9.30 4.03 -11.38
C LEU A 69 8.94 2.54 -11.43
N LEU A 70 9.83 1.75 -12.01
CA LEU A 70 9.66 0.31 -12.21
C LEU A 70 9.89 -0.47 -10.91
N ASN A 71 9.11 -1.53 -10.75
CA ASN A 71 9.19 -2.45 -9.61
C ASN A 71 9.17 -1.69 -8.27
N ALA A 72 8.14 -0.86 -8.06
CA ALA A 72 8.02 -0.02 -6.88
C ALA A 72 7.87 -0.88 -5.61
N GLY A 73 8.81 -0.71 -4.69
CA GLY A 73 8.87 -1.41 -3.40
C GLY A 73 8.45 -0.52 -2.24
N ILE A 74 8.22 -1.11 -1.06
CA ILE A 74 7.88 -0.38 0.17
C ILE A 74 8.93 0.71 0.50
N VAL A 75 10.21 0.46 0.21
CA VAL A 75 11.30 1.43 0.41
C VAL A 75 11.21 2.67 -0.50
N ASP A 76 10.44 2.59 -1.58
CA ASP A 76 10.20 3.70 -2.50
C ASP A 76 9.04 4.59 -2.01
N GLU A 77 8.22 4.14 -1.06
CA GLU A 77 7.18 4.97 -0.43
C GLU A 77 7.77 6.27 0.12
N GLY A 78 7.06 7.38 -0.11
CA GLY A 78 7.47 8.70 0.38
C GLY A 78 7.10 9.84 -0.55
N GLN A 79 7.54 11.04 -0.17
CA GLN A 79 7.30 12.27 -0.91
C GLN A 79 8.40 12.48 -1.96
N TYR A 80 7.95 12.77 -3.18
CA TYR A 80 8.79 13.07 -4.32
C TYR A 80 8.54 14.50 -4.77
N THR A 81 9.60 15.16 -5.21
CA THR A 81 9.56 16.53 -5.72
C THR A 81 10.04 16.52 -7.17
N CYS A 82 9.21 17.07 -8.06
CA CYS A 82 9.59 17.37 -9.43
C CYS A 82 9.94 18.84 -9.55
N ILE A 83 11.11 19.14 -10.10
CA ILE A 83 11.62 20.50 -10.31
C ILE A 83 11.98 20.65 -11.78
N ILE A 84 11.39 21.64 -12.45
CA ILE A 84 11.68 21.97 -13.85
C ILE A 84 12.34 23.33 -13.91
N GLN A 85 13.50 23.38 -14.57
CA GLN A 85 14.26 24.59 -14.80
C GLN A 85 14.33 24.88 -16.29
N HIS A 86 14.19 26.16 -16.65
CA HIS A 86 14.38 26.66 -18.00
C HIS A 86 15.82 27.15 -18.19
N ARG A 87 16.38 26.91 -19.37
CA ARG A 87 17.68 27.47 -19.78
C ARG A 87 17.60 28.99 -19.77
N ASP A 88 18.52 29.64 -19.09
CA ASP A 88 18.61 31.11 -19.09
C ASP A 88 20.05 31.53 -19.42
N LYS A 89 20.27 32.81 -19.73
CA LYS A 89 21.58 33.36 -20.08
C LYS A 89 22.61 33.25 -18.94
N GLY A 90 22.15 33.01 -17.71
CA GLY A 90 22.97 32.76 -16.52
C GLY A 90 22.74 31.37 -15.95
N SER A 91 22.26 31.29 -14.71
CA SER A 91 21.86 30.01 -14.10
C SER A 91 20.47 29.59 -14.60
N PRO A 92 20.22 28.28 -14.78
CA PRO A 92 18.88 27.80 -15.08
C PRO A 92 17.86 28.27 -14.03
N LYS A 93 16.73 28.79 -14.49
CA LYS A 93 15.68 29.34 -13.61
C LYS A 93 14.61 28.28 -13.36
N VAL A 94 14.27 28.03 -12.10
CA VAL A 94 13.12 27.17 -11.76
C VAL A 94 11.84 27.82 -12.28
N ILE A 95 11.12 27.09 -13.13
CA ILE A 95 9.84 27.53 -13.71
C ILE A 95 8.66 26.72 -13.17
N HIS A 96 8.92 25.56 -12.55
CA HIS A 96 7.88 24.72 -11.96
C HIS A 96 8.45 23.83 -10.87
N THR A 97 7.70 23.70 -9.77
CA THR A 97 7.96 22.73 -8.71
C THR A 97 6.62 22.09 -8.33
N SER A 98 6.62 20.77 -8.18
CA SER A 98 5.46 20.04 -7.68
C SER A 98 5.88 18.90 -6.79
N GLU A 99 4.97 18.46 -5.94
CA GLU A 99 5.21 17.36 -5.01
C GLU A 99 4.15 16.28 -5.23
N CYS A 100 4.55 15.02 -5.07
CA CYS A 100 3.62 13.91 -5.05
C CYS A 100 4.02 12.86 -4.01
N LEU A 101 3.00 12.28 -3.38
CA LEU A 101 3.18 11.26 -2.35
C LEU A 101 2.93 9.88 -2.96
N LEU A 102 3.99 9.06 -3.00
CA LEU A 102 3.89 7.67 -3.42
C LEU A 102 3.54 6.82 -2.20
N HIS A 103 2.33 6.25 -2.21
CA HIS A 103 1.95 5.18 -1.29
C HIS A 103 2.00 3.82 -2.01
N ILE A 104 2.59 2.85 -1.35
CA ILE A 104 2.70 1.45 -1.79
C ILE A 104 1.60 0.64 -1.12
N ILE A 105 0.99 -0.25 -1.89
CA ILE A 105 -0.08 -1.13 -1.43
C ILE A 105 0.30 -2.57 -1.76
N ALA A 106 0.22 -3.45 -0.77
CA ALA A 106 0.20 -4.90 -0.98
C ALA A 106 -1.13 -5.44 -0.46
N ASN A 107 -1.80 -6.23 -1.28
CA ASN A 107 -3.10 -6.79 -0.91
C ASN A 107 -2.90 -7.86 0.15
N TYR A 108 -3.63 -7.73 1.24
CA TYR A 108 -3.81 -8.80 2.21
C TYR A 108 -4.51 -10.00 1.57
N SER A 109 -4.14 -11.19 2.02
CA SER A 109 -4.93 -12.40 1.75
C SER A 109 -6.35 -12.23 2.28
N GLN A 110 -7.32 -12.93 1.69
CA GLN A 110 -8.65 -12.99 2.27
C GLN A 110 -8.55 -13.52 3.71
N PRO A 111 -9.24 -12.91 4.70
CA PRO A 111 -9.20 -13.42 6.06
C PRO A 111 -9.76 -14.83 6.15
N GLU A 112 -9.05 -15.72 6.83
CA GLU A 112 -9.42 -17.13 6.98
C GLU A 112 -9.64 -17.47 8.45
N ILE A 113 -10.73 -18.19 8.74
CA ILE A 113 -11.08 -18.64 10.09
C ILE A 113 -10.65 -20.10 10.25
N GLU A 114 -9.87 -20.36 11.28
CA GLU A 114 -9.36 -21.69 11.62
C GLU A 114 -9.72 -22.06 13.06
N TRP A 115 -9.86 -23.36 13.30
CA TRP A 115 -10.09 -23.94 14.62
C TRP A 115 -8.75 -24.15 15.32
N LEU A 116 -8.56 -23.57 16.50
CA LEU A 116 -7.34 -23.75 17.27
C LEU A 116 -7.29 -25.07 18.05
N HIS A 117 -8.43 -25.75 18.20
CA HIS A 117 -8.53 -27.05 18.83
C HIS A 117 -9.43 -27.98 17.99
N MET A 118 -8.98 -29.22 17.79
CA MET A 118 -9.57 -30.18 16.86
C MET A 118 -10.45 -31.25 17.55
N GLU A 119 -10.85 -31.01 18.81
CA GLU A 119 -11.74 -31.93 19.51
C GLU A 119 -13.18 -31.87 19.00
N GLU A 120 -13.91 -32.98 19.14
CA GLU A 120 -15.32 -33.07 18.77
C GLU A 120 -16.14 -31.94 19.41
N LEU A 121 -16.96 -31.26 18.59
CA LEU A 121 -17.83 -30.18 19.02
C LEU A 121 -18.91 -30.71 19.99
N LYS A 122 -18.64 -30.60 21.29
CA LYS A 122 -19.64 -30.87 22.32
C LYS A 122 -20.45 -29.61 22.59
N PRO A 123 -21.78 -29.69 22.75
CA PRO A 123 -22.60 -28.55 23.14
C PRO A 123 -22.08 -27.92 24.45
N ASN A 124 -21.97 -26.59 24.49
CA ASN A 124 -21.37 -25.81 25.58
C ASN A 124 -19.85 -25.98 25.80
N ALA A 125 -19.14 -26.70 24.93
CA ALA A 125 -17.69 -26.63 24.92
C ALA A 125 -17.22 -25.23 24.53
N TYR A 126 -16.04 -24.86 25.02
CA TYR A 126 -15.36 -23.66 24.56
C TYR A 126 -14.76 -23.91 23.19
N LEU A 127 -14.96 -22.94 22.32
CA LEU A 127 -14.46 -22.92 20.97
C LEU A 127 -13.47 -21.81 20.79
N ASN A 128 -12.25 -22.17 20.44
CA ASN A 128 -11.17 -21.25 20.18
C ASN A 128 -10.96 -21.17 18.66
N LEU A 129 -11.27 -20.01 18.12
CA LEU A 129 -11.10 -19.69 16.71
C LEU A 129 -9.96 -18.70 16.54
N SER A 130 -9.26 -18.82 15.43
CA SER A 130 -8.31 -17.82 14.95
C SER A 130 -8.80 -17.29 13.62
N CYS A 131 -8.74 -15.99 13.42
CA CYS A 131 -8.86 -15.37 12.11
C CYS A 131 -7.51 -14.80 11.72
N SER A 132 -7.01 -15.11 10.53
CA SER A 132 -5.72 -14.60 10.07
C SER A 132 -5.77 -14.06 8.64
N SER A 133 -4.88 -13.12 8.34
CA SER A 133 -4.70 -12.54 7.01
C SER A 133 -3.24 -12.07 6.86
N SER A 134 -2.64 -12.29 5.70
CA SER A 134 -1.18 -12.18 5.51
C SER A 134 -0.79 -11.42 4.25
N GLY A 135 0.48 -10.99 4.19
CA GLY A 135 1.11 -10.45 2.99
C GLY A 135 0.70 -9.04 2.60
N GLY A 136 0.10 -8.26 3.52
CA GLY A 136 -0.44 -6.95 3.20
C GLY A 136 0.42 -5.77 3.62
N TYR A 137 0.19 -4.61 3.00
CA TYR A 137 0.81 -3.33 3.36
C TYR A 137 -0.08 -2.17 2.90
N PRO A 138 -0.24 -1.09 3.66
CA PRO A 138 0.35 -0.78 4.98
C PRO A 138 -0.30 -1.58 6.12
N GLU A 139 0.15 -1.35 7.37
CA GLU A 139 -0.43 -1.94 8.58
C GLU A 139 -1.94 -1.69 8.65
N PRO A 140 -2.77 -2.71 8.98
CA PRO A 140 -4.21 -2.56 8.98
C PRO A 140 -4.67 -1.93 10.30
N ARG A 141 -5.87 -1.33 10.31
CA ARG A 141 -6.38 -0.60 11.48
C ARG A 141 -6.86 -1.52 12.59
N GLN A 142 -7.65 -2.53 12.24
CA GLN A 142 -8.28 -3.43 13.21
C GLN A 142 -8.88 -4.65 12.54
N MET A 143 -9.07 -5.71 13.34
CA MET A 143 -9.84 -6.89 12.97
C MET A 143 -11.09 -6.98 13.83
N THR A 144 -12.20 -7.44 13.26
CA THR A 144 -13.50 -7.44 13.92
C THR A 144 -14.26 -8.73 13.61
N TRP A 145 -14.80 -9.35 14.64
CA TRP A 145 -15.63 -10.55 14.52
C TRP A 145 -17.11 -10.16 14.41
N LEU A 146 -17.81 -10.78 13.47
CA LEU A 146 -19.25 -10.68 13.26
C LEU A 146 -19.87 -12.04 13.58
N ILE A 147 -20.65 -12.11 14.65
CA ILE A 147 -21.30 -13.34 15.10
C ILE A 147 -22.79 -13.16 14.94
N SER A 148 -23.40 -13.93 14.06
CA SER A 148 -24.84 -13.85 13.75
C SER A 148 -25.56 -15.06 14.31
N HIS A 149 -26.47 -14.82 15.25
CA HIS A 149 -27.38 -15.81 15.82
C HIS A 149 -28.79 -15.53 15.28
N GLY A 150 -29.24 -16.32 14.31
CA GLY A 150 -30.47 -16.02 13.57
C GLY A 150 -30.44 -14.60 12.99
N ASN A 151 -31.34 -13.73 13.47
CA ASN A 151 -31.48 -12.34 12.99
C ASN A 151 -30.63 -11.30 13.75
N THR A 152 -29.90 -11.72 14.78
CA THR A 152 -29.08 -10.82 15.60
C THR A 152 -27.61 -10.98 15.29
N THR A 153 -26.94 -9.89 14.92
CA THR A 153 -25.49 -9.89 14.68
C THR A 153 -24.78 -9.06 15.74
N ARG A 154 -23.86 -9.69 16.46
CA ARG A 154 -22.97 -9.04 17.41
C ARG A 154 -21.61 -8.78 16.77
N ARG A 155 -21.12 -7.56 16.94
CA ARG A 155 -19.77 -7.15 16.55
C ARG A 155 -18.86 -7.23 17.77
N LEU A 156 -17.75 -7.97 17.67
CA LEU A 156 -16.74 -8.04 18.72
C LEU A 156 -15.39 -7.56 18.19
N MET A 157 -14.73 -6.71 18.97
CA MET A 157 -13.37 -6.25 18.72
C MET A 157 -12.47 -6.91 19.75
N HIS A 158 -11.63 -7.81 19.28
CA HIS A 158 -10.62 -8.48 20.09
C HIS A 158 -9.24 -7.93 19.76
N HIS A 159 -8.25 -8.29 20.58
CA HIS A 159 -6.86 -7.98 20.28
C HIS A 159 -6.48 -8.55 18.91
N MET A 160 -5.76 -7.74 18.13
CA MET A 160 -5.21 -8.12 16.84
C MET A 160 -3.69 -8.20 17.02
N ASP A 161 -3.17 -9.42 16.92
CA ASP A 161 -1.73 -9.66 16.86
C ASP A 161 -1.24 -9.22 15.48
N VAL A 162 -0.22 -8.36 15.45
CA VAL A 162 0.40 -7.85 14.22
C VAL A 162 1.86 -8.26 14.20
N SER A 163 2.30 -8.80 13.07
CA SER A 163 3.70 -9.12 12.82
C SER A 163 4.11 -8.58 11.46
N GLN A 164 5.37 -8.15 11.35
CA GLN A 164 5.93 -7.65 10.10
C GLN A 164 7.10 -8.54 9.68
N ASP A 165 7.07 -9.03 8.45
CA ASP A 165 8.16 -9.82 7.90
C ASP A 165 9.41 -8.94 7.71
N ALA A 166 10.54 -9.40 8.24
CA ALA A 166 11.75 -8.59 8.30
C ALA A 166 12.35 -8.30 6.91
N VAL A 167 12.10 -9.17 5.91
CA VAL A 167 12.68 -9.10 4.57
C VAL A 167 11.76 -8.33 3.63
N THR A 168 10.52 -8.78 3.48
CA THR A 168 9.51 -8.22 2.58
C THR A 168 8.85 -6.96 3.14
N LYS A 169 8.93 -6.72 4.45
CA LYS A 169 8.24 -5.63 5.17
C LYS A 169 6.71 -5.70 5.12
N LEU A 170 6.15 -6.82 4.67
CA LEU A 170 4.71 -7.08 4.66
C LEU A 170 4.21 -7.46 6.05
N TYR A 171 2.96 -7.15 6.32
CA TYR A 171 2.29 -7.41 7.59
C TYR A 171 1.43 -8.68 7.51
N ASN A 172 1.48 -9.45 8.59
CA ASN A 172 0.58 -10.57 8.86
C ASN A 172 -0.15 -10.28 10.17
N VAL A 173 -1.45 -10.51 10.16
CA VAL A 173 -2.32 -10.22 11.30
C VAL A 173 -3.16 -11.42 11.68
N SER A 174 -3.43 -11.55 12.98
CA SER A 174 -4.37 -12.55 13.47
C SER A 174 -5.17 -12.03 14.67
N SER A 175 -6.34 -12.58 14.89
CA SER A 175 -7.16 -12.33 16.08
C SER A 175 -7.75 -13.64 16.56
N LYS A 176 -7.87 -13.78 17.88
CA LYS A 176 -8.44 -14.99 18.51
C LYS A 176 -9.81 -14.68 19.09
N LEU A 177 -10.73 -15.61 18.91
CA LEU A 177 -12.09 -15.54 19.43
C LEU A 177 -12.40 -16.80 20.23
N ASN A 178 -12.81 -16.62 21.48
CA ASN A 178 -13.26 -17.70 22.35
C ASN A 178 -14.78 -17.55 22.56
N ILE A 179 -15.55 -18.53 22.09
CA ILE A 179 -17.01 -18.55 22.24
C ILE A 179 -17.48 -19.92 22.71
N THR A 180 -18.69 -20.01 23.26
CA THR A 180 -19.31 -21.31 23.55
C THR A 180 -20.10 -21.80 22.34
N VAL A 181 -20.06 -23.11 22.09
CA VAL A 181 -20.85 -23.72 21.01
C VAL A 181 -22.35 -23.49 21.29
N PRO A 182 -23.08 -22.80 20.39
CA PRO A 182 -24.47 -22.45 20.61
C PRO A 182 -25.37 -23.69 20.59
N ARG A 183 -26.44 -23.68 21.40
CA ARG A 183 -27.45 -24.75 21.42
C ARG A 183 -28.61 -24.39 20.52
N ASN A 184 -28.94 -25.27 19.57
CA ASN A 184 -30.17 -25.21 18.76
C ASN A 184 -30.36 -23.89 17.97
N ILE A 185 -29.29 -23.14 17.70
CA ILE A 185 -29.31 -21.89 16.95
C ILE A 185 -28.14 -21.91 15.98
N LEU A 186 -28.44 -21.87 14.67
CA LEU A 186 -27.44 -21.71 13.63
C LEU A 186 -26.69 -20.40 13.83
N THR A 187 -25.37 -20.49 13.88
CA THR A 187 -24.51 -19.35 14.15
C THR A 187 -23.50 -19.18 13.03
N ASN A 188 -23.54 -18.01 12.37
CA ASN A 188 -22.57 -17.65 11.34
C ASN A 188 -21.55 -16.69 11.91
N ILE A 189 -20.28 -17.04 11.76
CA ILE A 189 -19.15 -16.26 12.24
C ILE A 189 -18.38 -15.78 11.02
N SER A 190 -18.11 -14.49 10.96
CA SER A 190 -17.25 -13.90 9.95
C SER A 190 -16.25 -12.97 10.60
N CYS A 191 -15.11 -12.80 9.95
CA CYS A 191 -14.05 -11.93 10.39
C CYS A 191 -13.85 -10.83 9.34
N LEU A 192 -13.73 -9.58 9.81
CA LEU A 192 -13.60 -8.39 8.99
C LEU A 192 -12.27 -7.70 9.33
N LEU A 193 -11.38 -7.61 8.35
CA LEU A 193 -10.12 -6.89 8.44
C LEU A 193 -10.30 -5.49 7.87
N HIS A 194 -10.08 -4.46 8.67
CA HIS A 194 -10.17 -3.05 8.27
C HIS A 194 -8.78 -2.52 7.91
N LEU A 195 -8.58 -2.16 6.63
CA LEU A 195 -7.25 -1.85 6.09
C LEU A 195 -6.84 -0.39 6.29
N GLY A 196 -7.73 0.56 6.03
CA GLY A 196 -7.45 1.99 6.15
C GLY A 196 -8.52 2.81 5.45
N GLU A 197 -8.59 4.11 5.70
CA GLU A 197 -9.67 5.01 5.24
C GLU A 197 -9.94 4.96 3.73
N GLN A 198 -8.95 4.56 2.93
CA GLN A 198 -9.05 4.48 1.47
C GLN A 198 -8.85 3.07 0.90
N LEU A 199 -8.71 2.04 1.74
CA LEU A 199 -8.51 0.64 1.32
C LEU A 199 -9.68 -0.26 1.67
N GLY A 200 -10.64 0.22 2.48
CA GLY A 200 -11.85 -0.51 2.82
C GLY A 200 -11.60 -1.65 3.81
N SER A 201 -12.32 -2.75 3.63
CA SER A 201 -12.24 -3.93 4.50
C SER A 201 -12.36 -5.23 3.72
N LEU A 202 -11.69 -6.28 4.21
CA LEU A 202 -11.80 -7.64 3.68
C LEU A 202 -12.60 -8.51 4.64
N VAL A 203 -13.45 -9.37 4.11
CA VAL A 203 -14.30 -10.28 4.89
C VAL A 203 -13.92 -11.74 4.63
N SER A 204 -13.90 -12.53 5.68
CA SER A 204 -13.71 -13.98 5.59
C SER A 204 -14.89 -14.66 4.93
N VAL A 205 -14.67 -15.89 4.47
CA VAL A 205 -15.78 -16.82 4.25
C VAL A 205 -16.50 -17.04 5.59
N PRO A 206 -17.84 -17.02 5.64
CA PRO A 206 -18.56 -17.28 6.88
C PRO A 206 -18.37 -18.72 7.35
N LEU A 207 -18.03 -18.89 8.63
CA LEU A 207 -18.02 -20.18 9.32
C LEU A 207 -19.39 -20.39 9.97
N GLY A 208 -20.13 -21.40 9.49
CA GLY A 208 -21.40 -21.81 10.09
C GLY A 208 -21.20 -22.91 11.13
N ILE A 209 -21.76 -22.73 12.33
CA ILE A 209 -21.76 -23.70 13.45
C ILE A 209 -23.14 -23.88 14.06
#